data_AF-A0A9X9PZZ1-F1
#
_entry.id   AF-A0A9X9PZZ1-F1
#
_cell.length_a   1.000
_cell.length_b   1.000
_cell.length_c   1.000
_cell.angle_alpha   90.00
_cell.angle_beta   90.00
_cell.angle_gamma   90.00
#
_symmetry.space_group_name_H-M   'P 1'
#
loop_
_entity.id
_entity.type
_entity.pdbx_description
1 polymer ?
#
loop_
_entity_poly.entity_id
_entity_poly.type
_entity_poly.pdbx_seq_one_letter_code
_entity_poly.pdbx_strand_id
1 'polypeptide(L)' 'MTQRPSLTVSPGGTVTLNCSSNTEAVTNAHHPYRFQQKPGHVSRTLIYETSKKHLWTPLSSSQVNSLGAKLP' A
#
# COMPACT_ATOMS: atom_id res chain seq x y z
N MET A 1 -9.76 3.82 -9.77
CA MET A 1 -9.05 3.53 -8.49
C MET A 1 -9.64 4.40 -7.40
N THR A 2 -9.93 3.83 -6.23
CA THR A 2 -10.49 4.58 -5.09
C THR A 2 -9.67 4.30 -3.84
N GLN A 3 -9.26 5.35 -3.13
CA GLN A 3 -8.63 5.26 -1.81
C GLN A 3 -9.60 5.79 -0.74
N ARG A 4 -9.60 5.16 0.44
CA ARG A 4 -10.39 5.63 1.58
C ARG A 4 -9.97 7.05 2.02
N PRO A 5 -10.89 7.82 2.64
CA PRO A 5 -10.60 9.15 3.16
C PRO A 5 -9.50 9.12 4.23
N SER A 6 -8.93 10.30 4.52
CA SER A 6 -7.86 10.49 5.50
C SER A 6 -8.18 9.87 6.87
N LEU A 7 -7.22 9.13 7.42
CA LEU A 7 -7.31 8.51 8.74
C LEU A 7 -6.29 9.17 9.69
N THR A 8 -6.71 9.43 10.93
CA THR A 8 -5.84 9.91 12.00
C THR A 8 -5.74 8.81 13.05
N VAL A 9 -4.53 8.52 13.51
CA VAL A 9 -4.27 7.54 14.58
C VAL A 9 -3.32 8.11 15.62
N SER A 10 -3.41 7.61 16.85
CA SER A 10 -2.44 7.92 17.91
C SER A 10 -1.05 7.35 17.56
N PRO A 11 0.04 7.98 18.02
CA PRO A 11 1.39 7.43 17.89
C PRO A 11 1.46 5.99 18.42
N GLY A 12 2.09 5.09 17.65
CA GLY A 12 2.15 3.65 17.96
C GLY A 12 0.96 2.83 17.41
N GLY A 13 -0.07 3.48 16.86
CA GLY A 13 -1.17 2.80 16.18
C GLY A 13 -0.80 2.30 14.78
N THR A 14 -1.44 1.22 14.34
CA THR A 14 -1.29 0.65 12.99
C THR A 14 -2.36 1.22 12.06
N VAL A 15 -1.96 1.68 10.87
CA VAL A 15 -2.88 2.15 9.83
C VAL A 15 -2.88 1.17 8.66
N THR A 16 -4.07 0.72 8.26
CA THR A 16 -4.25 -0.07 7.04
C THR A 16 -4.93 0.78 5.97
N LEU A 17 -4.18 1.10 4.91
CA LEU A 17 -4.72 1.78 3.72
C LEU A 17 -5.17 0.73 2.71
N ASN A 18 -6.48 0.73 2.41
CA ASN A 18 -7.06 -0.16 1.41
C ASN A 18 -7.28 0.59 0.09
N CYS A 19 -6.95 -0.05 -1.02
CA CYS A 19 -7.18 0.46 -2.36
C CYS A 19 -7.92 -0.59 -3.17
N SER A 20 -8.93 -0.16 -3.93
CA SER A 20 -9.64 -1.03 -4.87
C SER A 20 -9.58 -0.48 -6.29
N SER A 21 -9.58 -1.41 -7.24
CA SER A 21 -9.71 -1.13 -8.67
C SER A 21 -11.12 -1.50 -9.10
N ASN A 22 -11.72 -0.66 -9.95
CA ASN A 22 -13.10 -0.80 -10.41
C ASN A 22 -13.21 -1.54 -11.75
N THR A 23 -12.08 -1.78 -12.42
CA THR A 23 -12.02 -2.40 -13.75
C THR A 23 -11.49 -3.81 -13.70
N GLU A 24 -10.48 -4.07 -12.86
CA GLU A 24 -9.83 -5.38 -12.81
C GLU A 24 -9.03 -5.57 -11.52
N ALA A 25 -8.65 -6.80 -11.23
CA ALA A 25 -7.81 -7.12 -10.08
C ALA A 25 -6.45 -6.40 -10.18
N VAL A 26 -5.94 -5.95 -9.03
CA VAL A 26 -4.61 -5.34 -8.95
C VAL A 26 -3.56 -6.45 -9.00
N THR A 27 -3.06 -6.74 -10.20
CA THR A 27 -2.06 -7.78 -10.45
C THR A 27 -0.68 -7.18 -10.75
N ASN A 28 0.36 -8.00 -10.69
CA ASN A 28 1.72 -7.57 -10.99
C ASN A 28 1.90 -7.09 -12.45
N ALA A 29 1.15 -7.68 -13.38
CA ALA A 29 1.15 -7.31 -14.80
C ALA A 29 0.77 -5.84 -15.05
N HIS A 30 0.05 -5.22 -14.12
CA HIS A 30 -0.36 -3.82 -14.19
C HIS A 30 0.65 -2.86 -13.56
N HIS A 31 1.81 -3.36 -13.11
CA HIS A 31 2.88 -2.61 -12.46
C HIS A 31 2.37 -1.54 -11.47
N PRO A 32 1.60 -1.93 -10.44
CA PRO A 32 1.08 -0.95 -9.48
C PRO A 32 2.22 -0.35 -8.65
N TYR A 33 2.07 0.94 -8.30
CA TYR A 33 3.01 1.64 -7.42
C TYR A 33 2.25 2.31 -6.27
N ARG A 34 2.88 2.35 -5.08
CA ARG A 34 2.40 3.10 -3.93
C ARG A 34 3.44 4.13 -3.51
N PHE A 35 3.01 5.37 -3.38
CA PHE A 35 3.85 6.50 -2.99
C PHE A 35 3.46 7.01 -1.60
N GLN A 36 4.46 7.42 -0.84
CA GLN A 36 4.28 8.22 0.37
C GLN A 36 4.54 9.68 0.03
N GLN A 37 3.50 10.51 0.21
CA GLN A 37 3.59 11.96 0.06
C GLN A 37 3.58 12.59 1.46
N LYS A 38 4.48 13.55 1.67
CA LYS A 38 4.52 14.38 2.87
C LYS A 38 4.56 15.83 2.42
N PRO A 39 3.77 16.73 3.03
CA PRO A 39 3.82 18.14 2.69
C PRO A 39 5.26 18.67 2.76
N GLY A 40 5.71 19.39 1.73
CA GLY A 40 7.05 19.97 1.67
C GLY A 40 8.20 19.00 1.38
N HIS A 41 7.91 17.74 1.03
CA HIS A 41 8.94 16.74 0.72
C HIS A 41 8.63 15.98 -0.56
N VAL A 42 9.69 15.50 -1.21
CA VAL A 42 9.59 14.73 -2.45
C VAL A 42 8.83 13.43 -2.21
N SER A 43 7.90 13.12 -3.11
CA SER A 43 7.13 11.86 -3.10
C SER A 43 8.10 10.68 -3.19
N ARG A 44 7.94 9.68 -2.31
CA ARG A 44 8.80 8.49 -2.31
C ARG A 44 8.01 7.23 -2.59
N THR A 45 8.55 6.37 -3.46
CA THR A 45 7.96 5.07 -3.73
C THR A 45 8.21 4.13 -2.55
N LEU A 46 7.14 3.53 -2.03
CA LEU A 46 7.17 2.61 -0.90
C LEU A 46 7.11 1.15 -1.39
N ILE A 47 6.12 0.89 -2.26
CA ILE A 47 5.85 -0.43 -2.83
C ILE A 47 5.77 -0.27 -4.34
N TYR A 48 6.47 -1.13 -5.05
CA TYR A 48 6.33 -1.36 -6.49
C TYR A 48 5.78 -2.77 -6.70
N GLU A 49 5.12 -2.97 -7.83
CA GLU A 49 4.30 -4.15 -8.03
C GLU A 49 3.24 -4.27 -6.91
N THR A 50 2.72 -5.47 -6.69
CA THR A 50 1.67 -5.69 -5.67
C THR A 50 2.22 -5.70 -4.24
N SER A 51 3.47 -6.11 -4.06
CA SER A 51 4.04 -6.36 -2.72
C SER A 51 5.53 -6.05 -2.56
N LYS A 52 6.27 -5.71 -3.63
CA LYS A 52 7.71 -5.48 -3.52
C LYS A 52 7.99 -4.12 -2.90
N LYS A 53 8.78 -4.10 -1.82
CA LYS A 53 9.14 -2.87 -1.11
C LYS A 53 10.44 -2.30 -1.66
N HIS A 54 10.54 -0.98 -1.76
CA HIS A 54 11.85 -0.33 -2.02
C HIS A 54 12.76 -0.47 -0.80
N LEU A 55 14.06 -0.66 -1.04
CA LEU A 55 15.10 -0.84 0.01
C LEU A 55 15.13 0.30 1.04
N TRP A 56 14.80 1.53 0.63
CA TRP A 56 14.76 2.72 1.49
C TRP A 56 13.47 2.86 2.31
N THR A 57 12.51 1.96 2.11
CA THR A 57 11.29 1.90 2.92
C THR A 57 11.67 1.51 4.34
N PRO A 58 11.27 2.27 5.38
CA PRO A 58 11.50 1.87 6.76
C PRO A 58 10.97 0.45 6.97
N LEU A 59 11.78 -0.43 7.58
CA LEU A 59 11.41 -1.81 7.95
C LEU A 59 10.32 -1.78 9.04
N SER A 60 9.12 -1.34 8.71
CA SER A 60 7.94 -1.56 9.53
C SER A 60 7.33 -2.90 9.11
N SER A 61 7.52 -3.88 10.00
CA SER A 61 6.70 -5.07 10.24
C SER A 61 5.45 -5.20 9.36
N SER A 62 5.63 -5.72 8.16
CA SER A 62 4.54 -6.40 7.45
C SER A 62 5.18 -7.41 6.50
N GLN A 63 5.73 -8.45 7.12
CA GLN A 63 5.78 -9.80 6.57
C GLN A 63 4.57 -10.50 7.19
N VAL A 64 3.37 -10.22 6.67
CA VAL A 64 2.24 -11.12 6.82
C VAL A 64 1.87 -11.56 5.42
N ASN A 65 2.44 -12.70 5.01
CA ASN A 65 1.87 -13.48 3.92
C ASN A 65 0.49 -13.92 4.39
N SER A 66 -0.54 -13.14 4.08
CA SER A 66 -1.91 -13.64 4.13
C SER A 66 -2.23 -14.16 2.73
N LEU A 67 -1.99 -15.46 2.53
CA LEU A 67 -2.84 -16.23 1.65
C LEU A 67 -4.27 -16.02 2.16
N GLY A 68 -5.06 -15.30 1.38
CA GLY A 68 -6.45 -15.00 1.65
C GLY A 68 -7.22 -15.01 0.36
N ALA A 69 -7.13 -16.11 -0.39
CA ALA A 69 -8.12 -16.41 -1.42
C ALA A 69 -9.46 -16.56 -0.71
N LYS A 70 -10.41 -15.66 -0.99
CA LYS A 70 -11.82 -15.95 -0.76
C LYS A 70 -12.57 -15.71 -2.06
N LEU A 71 -12.90 -16.83 -2.68
CA LEU A 71 -13.82 -17.02 -3.81
C LEU A 71 -15.18 -16.35 -3.54
N PRO A 72 -15.89 -15.99 -4.61
CA PRO A 72 -17.00 -16.82 -5.09
C PRO A 72 -16.60 -17.77 -6.22
#